data_AF-A0A117KZ41-F1
#
_entry.id   AF-A0A117KZ41-F1
#
_cell.length_a   1.000
_cell.length_b   1.000
_cell.length_c   1.000
_cell.angle_alpha   90.00
_cell.angle_beta   90.00
_cell.angle_gamma   90.00
#
_symmetry.space_group_name_H-M   'P 1'
#
loop_
_entity.id
_entity.type
_entity.pdbx_description
1 polymer ?
#
loop_
_entity_poly.entity_id
_entity_poly.type
_entity_poly.pdbx_seq_one_letter_code
_entity_poly.pdbx_strand_id
1 'polypeptide(L)'
;WCKMLIPGLVVILLVLIVRSVTLPGAWKGIQFYLAPDFSKIDAKIINAALGQAFFSLSLGMGCIMTYASYFPREENAPRSVIWITSMDTLIAFLAGLVVMPAVFAFGFDPAAGPGLTFVTLPAVFAKMPFGAFWAMLFFLLLFFAAITSSISILEVVVAYFIDEMGMARRRAAVLFGAIIFLLGIPSSLSLGKWSSFTIMGKIFLDFMDYISSNIMLPLGGIFISLFVGWFFWERALVEATSDGLYTLGWAPLWKVVCRYIAPVAIAWILISGL
;
A
#
# COMPACT_ATOMS: atom_id res chain seq x y z
N TRP A 1 3.59 -20.36 3.20
CA TRP A 1 2.44 -19.62 3.76
C TRP A 1 1.84 -18.62 2.78
N CYS A 2 2.55 -17.59 2.29
CA CYS A 2 2.01 -16.62 1.32
C CYS A 2 1.34 -17.25 0.08
N LYS A 3 1.91 -18.33 -0.46
CA LYS A 3 1.36 -19.10 -1.60
C LYS A 3 -0.04 -19.67 -1.36
N MET A 4 -0.47 -19.84 -0.11
CA MET A 4 -1.81 -20.33 0.25
C MET A 4 -2.71 -19.22 0.79
N LEU A 5 -2.14 -18.31 1.58
CA LEU A 5 -2.87 -17.24 2.26
C LEU A 5 -3.41 -16.19 1.28
N ILE A 6 -2.63 -15.81 0.27
CA ILE A 6 -3.03 -14.79 -0.71
C ILE A 6 -4.18 -15.28 -1.60
N PRO A 7 -4.12 -16.49 -2.21
CA PRO A 7 -5.29 -17.02 -2.93
C PRO A 7 -6.51 -17.20 -2.01
N GLY A 8 -6.31 -17.62 -0.77
CA GLY A 8 -7.38 -17.71 0.23
C GLY A 8 -8.06 -16.35 0.48
N LEU A 9 -7.26 -15.27 0.57
CA LEU A 9 -7.77 -13.91 0.71
C LEU A 9 -8.60 -13.48 -0.52
N VAL A 10 -8.17 -13.82 -1.72
CA VAL A 10 -8.94 -13.54 -2.95
C VAL A 10 -10.29 -14.28 -2.93
N VAL A 11 -10.28 -15.57 -2.58
CA VAL A 11 -11.52 -16.37 -2.54
C VAL A 11 -12.50 -15.79 -1.54
N ILE A 12 -12.05 -15.42 -0.34
CA ILE A 12 -12.95 -14.82 0.65
C ILE A 12 -13.44 -13.44 0.21
N LEU A 13 -12.61 -12.61 -0.43
CA LEU A 13 -13.05 -11.33 -1.01
C LEU A 13 -14.17 -11.56 -2.03
N LEU A 14 -14.05 -12.55 -2.91
CA LEU A 14 -15.11 -12.87 -3.88
C LEU A 14 -16.42 -13.28 -3.20
N VAL A 15 -16.37 -14.11 -2.16
CA VAL A 15 -17.57 -14.47 -1.37
C VAL A 15 -18.20 -13.23 -0.72
N LEU A 16 -17.36 -12.35 -0.16
CA LEU A 16 -17.84 -11.12 0.49
C LEU A 16 -18.37 -10.10 -0.50
N ILE A 17 -17.84 -10.02 -1.72
CA ILE A 17 -18.40 -9.20 -2.80
C ILE A 17 -19.82 -9.71 -3.11
N VAL A 18 -19.99 -11.01 -3.34
CA VAL A 18 -21.33 -11.59 -3.61
C VAL A 18 -22.29 -11.25 -2.47
N ARG A 19 -21.86 -11.35 -1.20
CA ARG A 19 -22.72 -10.95 -0.09
C ARG A 19 -23.03 -9.46 -0.09
N SER A 20 -22.01 -8.62 -0.27
CA SER A 20 -22.12 -7.16 -0.20
C SER A 20 -23.05 -6.60 -1.27
N VAL A 21 -22.93 -7.07 -2.51
CA VAL A 21 -23.77 -6.61 -3.65
C VAL A 21 -25.21 -7.13 -3.58
N THR A 22 -25.46 -8.20 -2.83
CA THR A 22 -26.82 -8.76 -2.63
C THR A 22 -27.55 -8.16 -1.42
N LEU A 23 -26.93 -7.24 -0.68
CA LEU A 23 -27.61 -6.53 0.40
C LEU A 23 -28.65 -5.54 -0.15
N PRO A 24 -29.80 -5.37 0.53
CA PRO A 24 -30.76 -4.33 0.16
C PRO A 24 -30.11 -2.94 0.18
N GLY A 25 -30.22 -2.19 -0.91
CA GLY A 25 -29.61 -0.84 -1.02
C GLY A 25 -28.16 -0.81 -1.52
N ALA A 26 -27.52 -1.98 -1.71
CA ALA A 26 -26.13 -2.09 -2.16
C ALA A 26 -25.84 -1.40 -3.51
N TRP A 27 -26.86 -1.32 -4.39
CA TRP A 27 -26.72 -0.69 -5.70
C TRP A 27 -26.27 0.77 -5.63
N LYS A 28 -26.69 1.52 -4.60
CA LYS A 28 -26.23 2.90 -4.40
C LYS A 28 -24.72 2.95 -4.14
N GLY A 29 -24.18 1.98 -3.40
CA GLY A 29 -22.74 1.88 -3.15
C GLY A 29 -21.96 1.41 -4.37
N ILE A 30 -22.53 0.53 -5.20
CA ILE A 30 -21.94 0.17 -6.50
C ILE A 30 -21.86 1.40 -7.41
N GLN A 31 -22.95 2.18 -7.50
CA GLN A 31 -22.96 3.42 -8.28
C GLN A 31 -21.95 4.43 -7.72
N PHE A 32 -21.90 4.61 -6.40
CA PHE A 32 -20.91 5.48 -5.77
C PHE A 32 -19.46 5.06 -6.09
N TYR A 33 -19.19 3.76 -6.14
CA TYR A 33 -17.84 3.24 -6.36
C TYR A 33 -17.41 3.22 -7.83
N LEU A 34 -18.32 2.86 -8.75
CA LEU A 34 -17.99 2.60 -10.15
C LEU A 34 -18.47 3.67 -11.13
N ALA A 35 -19.42 4.52 -10.76
CA ALA A 35 -19.88 5.58 -11.66
C ALA A 35 -18.90 6.76 -11.61
N PRO A 36 -18.15 7.04 -12.69
CA PRO A 36 -17.19 8.12 -12.70
C PRO A 36 -17.91 9.46 -12.69
N ASP A 37 -17.48 10.35 -11.80
CA ASP A 37 -17.91 11.75 -11.76
C ASP A 37 -16.72 12.65 -12.05
N PHE A 38 -16.56 13.01 -13.33
CA PHE A 38 -15.46 13.84 -13.79
C PHE A 38 -15.49 15.25 -13.20
N SER A 39 -16.63 15.71 -12.68
CA SER A 39 -16.72 17.02 -12.01
C SER A 39 -15.95 17.07 -10.69
N LYS A 40 -15.68 15.90 -10.09
CA LYS A 40 -14.91 15.80 -8.85
C LYS A 40 -13.41 15.79 -9.08
N ILE A 41 -12.94 15.61 -10.30
CA ILE A 41 -11.51 15.56 -10.59
C ILE A 41 -10.91 16.96 -10.44
N ASP A 42 -10.25 17.17 -9.32
CA ASP A 42 -9.46 18.36 -9.02
C ASP A 42 -8.03 17.97 -8.64
N ALA A 43 -7.19 18.97 -8.39
CA ALA A 43 -5.81 18.74 -7.96
C ALA A 43 -5.74 17.90 -6.68
N LYS A 44 -6.68 18.08 -5.74
CA LYS A 44 -6.70 17.37 -4.46
C LYS A 44 -6.97 15.88 -4.64
N ILE A 45 -7.93 15.50 -5.50
CA ILE A 45 -8.20 14.09 -5.82
C ILE A 45 -6.99 13.46 -6.53
N ILE A 46 -6.39 14.16 -7.48
CA ILE A 46 -5.19 13.66 -8.18
C ILE A 46 -4.06 13.39 -7.19
N ASN A 47 -3.82 14.31 -6.25
CA ASN A 47 -2.79 14.14 -5.22
C ASN A 47 -3.07 12.98 -4.28
N ALA A 48 -4.32 12.84 -3.82
CA ALA A 48 -4.73 11.73 -2.96
C ALA A 48 -4.56 10.38 -3.69
N ALA A 49 -4.94 10.31 -4.97
CA ALA A 49 -4.79 9.10 -5.77
C ALA A 49 -3.32 8.72 -5.98
N LEU A 50 -2.45 9.69 -6.27
CA LEU A 50 -1.03 9.43 -6.44
C LEU A 50 -0.36 9.05 -5.11
N GLY A 51 -0.67 9.72 -4.00
CA GLY A 51 -0.18 9.36 -2.66
C GLY A 51 -0.58 7.92 -2.28
N GLN A 52 -1.83 7.55 -2.53
CA GLN A 52 -2.32 6.19 -2.32
C GLN A 52 -1.56 5.16 -3.18
N ALA A 53 -1.25 5.47 -4.44
CA ALA A 53 -0.51 4.58 -5.31
C ALA A 53 0.92 4.31 -4.78
N PHE A 54 1.59 5.33 -4.23
CA PHE A 54 2.92 5.19 -3.62
C PHE A 54 2.90 4.31 -2.38
N PHE A 55 1.93 4.56 -1.48
CA PHE A 55 1.78 3.78 -0.27
C PHE A 55 1.43 2.32 -0.58
N SER A 56 0.45 2.08 -1.47
CA SER A 56 -0.01 0.74 -1.85
C SER A 56 1.13 -0.09 -2.44
N LEU A 57 1.94 0.50 -3.32
CA LEU A 57 3.06 -0.18 -3.97
C LEU A 57 4.36 -0.19 -3.13
N SER A 58 4.34 0.34 -1.90
CA SER A 58 5.53 0.47 -1.03
C SER A 58 6.70 1.19 -1.70
N LEU A 59 6.39 2.22 -2.50
CA LEU A 59 7.39 2.99 -3.26
C LEU A 59 8.01 4.09 -2.39
N GLY A 60 9.30 4.37 -2.61
CA GLY A 60 10.01 5.45 -1.91
C GLY A 60 10.56 5.10 -0.52
N MET A 61 10.13 3.99 0.09
CA MET A 61 10.62 3.50 1.39
C MET A 61 11.75 2.45 1.30
N GLY A 62 12.19 2.05 0.10
CA GLY A 62 13.26 1.07 -0.08
C GLY A 62 12.85 -0.40 -0.02
N CYS A 63 11.62 -0.74 0.37
CA CYS A 63 11.11 -2.12 0.45
C CYS A 63 11.37 -2.93 -0.83
N ILE A 64 10.95 -2.40 -1.99
CA ILE A 64 11.12 -3.08 -3.27
C ILE A 64 12.61 -3.21 -3.64
N MET A 65 13.44 -2.24 -3.27
CA MET A 65 14.89 -2.29 -3.52
C MET A 65 15.56 -3.39 -2.69
N THR A 66 15.24 -3.48 -1.40
CA THR A 66 15.74 -4.54 -0.52
C THR A 66 15.30 -5.92 -1.00
N TYR A 67 14.05 -6.09 -1.42
CA TYR A 67 13.59 -7.36 -1.98
C TYR A 67 14.25 -7.70 -3.31
N ALA A 68 14.41 -6.71 -4.21
CA ALA A 68 15.09 -6.91 -5.47
C ALA A 68 16.57 -7.29 -5.30
N SER A 69 17.24 -6.81 -4.24
CA SER A 69 18.64 -7.21 -3.96
C SER A 69 18.82 -8.69 -3.62
N TYR A 70 17.72 -9.40 -3.31
CA TYR A 70 17.73 -10.83 -3.06
C TYR A 70 17.32 -11.66 -4.29
N PHE A 71 17.04 -11.02 -5.44
CA PHE A 71 16.66 -11.73 -6.66
C PHE A 71 17.85 -12.47 -7.28
N PRO A 72 17.62 -13.64 -7.91
CA PRO A 72 18.60 -14.24 -8.78
C PRO A 72 18.81 -13.35 -10.02
N ARG A 73 20.02 -13.35 -10.60
CA ARG A 73 20.38 -12.50 -11.75
C ARG A 73 19.50 -12.71 -12.99
N GLU A 74 18.95 -13.91 -13.15
CA GLU A 74 18.12 -14.32 -14.29
C GLU A 74 16.62 -13.97 -14.15
N GLU A 75 16.25 -13.27 -13.06
CA GLU A 75 14.85 -12.92 -12.77
C GLU A 75 14.32 -11.84 -13.72
N ASN A 76 13.14 -12.07 -14.30
CA ASN A 76 12.49 -11.08 -15.18
C ASN A 76 11.83 -9.96 -14.35
N ALA A 77 12.62 -8.96 -13.95
CA ALA A 77 12.14 -7.84 -13.14
C ALA A 77 10.96 -7.07 -13.78
N PRO A 78 10.96 -6.72 -15.09
CA PRO A 78 9.82 -6.03 -15.71
C PRO A 78 8.50 -6.80 -15.62
N ARG A 79 8.53 -8.11 -15.85
CA ARG A 79 7.35 -8.97 -15.71
C ARG A 79 6.87 -9.01 -14.26
N SER A 80 7.79 -9.12 -13.32
CA SER A 80 7.47 -9.13 -11.89
C SER A 80 6.83 -7.82 -11.44
N VAL A 81 7.33 -6.67 -11.88
CA VAL A 81 6.73 -5.35 -11.62
C VAL A 81 5.29 -5.28 -12.14
N ILE A 82 5.04 -5.71 -13.39
CA ILE A 82 3.68 -5.70 -13.96
C ILE A 82 2.73 -6.57 -13.14
N TRP A 83 3.16 -7.77 -12.73
CA TRP A 83 2.33 -8.63 -11.89
C TRP A 83 2.05 -8.04 -10.52
N ILE A 84 3.07 -7.50 -9.84
CA ILE A 84 2.92 -6.88 -8.52
C ILE A 84 1.91 -5.72 -8.61
N THR A 85 2.10 -4.79 -9.54
CA THR A 85 1.21 -3.63 -9.68
C THR A 85 -0.21 -4.03 -10.08
N SER A 86 -0.36 -5.00 -10.99
CA SER A 86 -1.68 -5.46 -11.44
C SER A 86 -2.45 -6.17 -10.32
N MET A 87 -1.77 -7.03 -9.56
CA MET A 87 -2.38 -7.74 -8.43
C MET A 87 -2.73 -6.79 -7.29
N ASP A 88 -1.85 -5.85 -6.93
CA ASP A 88 -2.13 -4.83 -5.93
C ASP A 88 -3.41 -4.03 -6.28
N THR A 89 -3.47 -3.53 -7.52
CA THR A 89 -4.61 -2.77 -8.03
C THR A 89 -5.89 -3.61 -8.03
N LEU A 90 -5.81 -4.88 -8.45
CA LEU A 90 -6.95 -5.80 -8.46
C LEU A 90 -7.48 -6.05 -7.05
N ILE A 91 -6.61 -6.29 -6.07
CA ILE A 91 -7.04 -6.51 -4.68
C ILE A 91 -7.68 -5.24 -4.10
N ALA A 92 -7.10 -4.07 -4.36
CA ALA A 92 -7.68 -2.78 -3.94
C ALA A 92 -9.08 -2.57 -4.57
N PHE A 93 -9.24 -2.92 -5.84
CA PHE A 93 -10.52 -2.86 -6.54
C PHE A 93 -11.58 -3.79 -5.93
N LEU A 94 -11.21 -5.06 -5.70
CA LEU A 94 -12.07 -6.05 -5.07
C LEU A 94 -12.46 -5.65 -3.64
N ALA A 95 -11.52 -5.12 -2.86
CA ALA A 95 -11.79 -4.62 -1.51
C ALA A 95 -12.80 -3.45 -1.53
N GLY A 96 -12.67 -2.53 -2.50
CA GLY A 96 -13.66 -1.47 -2.70
C GLY A 96 -15.07 -1.99 -2.97
N LEU A 97 -15.20 -3.06 -3.79
CA LEU A 97 -16.47 -3.75 -4.05
C LEU A 97 -17.01 -4.53 -2.84
N VAL A 98 -16.17 -4.93 -1.89
CA VAL A 98 -16.66 -5.48 -0.61
C VAL A 98 -17.22 -4.35 0.25
N VAL A 99 -16.49 -3.24 0.40
CA VAL A 99 -16.81 -2.21 1.39
C VAL A 99 -17.93 -1.28 0.91
N MET A 100 -17.83 -0.69 -0.28
CA MET A 100 -18.74 0.38 -0.71
C MET A 100 -20.21 -0.05 -0.81
N PRO A 101 -20.57 -1.21 -1.40
CA PRO A 101 -21.98 -1.63 -1.43
C PRO A 101 -22.55 -1.87 -0.03
N ALA A 102 -21.75 -2.46 0.88
CA ALA A 102 -22.15 -2.68 2.26
C ALA A 102 -22.31 -1.37 3.04
N VAL A 103 -21.41 -0.39 2.88
CA VAL A 103 -21.50 0.93 3.51
C VAL A 103 -22.85 1.58 3.21
N PHE A 104 -23.26 1.60 1.94
CA PHE A 104 -24.54 2.18 1.53
C PHE A 104 -25.74 1.33 1.95
N ALA A 105 -25.63 0.00 1.93
CA ALA A 105 -26.69 -0.90 2.39
C ALA A 105 -27.00 -0.74 3.89
N PHE A 106 -25.98 -0.46 4.71
CA PHE A 106 -26.14 -0.23 6.16
C PHE A 106 -26.30 1.23 6.55
N GLY A 107 -26.21 2.17 5.59
CA GLY A 107 -26.33 3.61 5.86
C GLY A 107 -25.14 4.19 6.62
N PHE A 108 -23.96 3.60 6.48
CA PHE A 108 -22.73 4.13 7.05
C PHE A 108 -22.19 5.30 6.22
N ASP A 109 -21.40 6.17 6.86
CA ASP A 109 -20.73 7.27 6.19
C ASP A 109 -19.50 6.77 5.41
N PRO A 110 -19.45 6.90 4.07
CA PRO A 110 -18.28 6.51 3.28
C PRO A 110 -17.03 7.33 3.60
N ALA A 111 -17.16 8.48 4.29
CA ALA A 111 -16.05 9.33 4.71
C ALA A 111 -15.57 9.06 6.16
N ALA A 112 -16.02 7.98 6.81
CA ALA A 112 -15.70 7.69 8.22
C ALA A 112 -14.22 7.32 8.51
N GLY A 113 -13.34 7.37 7.50
CA GLY A 113 -11.90 7.21 7.68
C GLY A 113 -11.45 5.77 8.00
N PRO A 114 -10.29 5.60 8.66
CA PRO A 114 -9.60 4.30 8.80
C PRO A 114 -10.42 3.19 9.47
N GLY A 115 -11.37 3.57 10.33
CA GLY A 115 -12.24 2.61 11.04
C GLY A 115 -13.36 2.01 10.18
N LEU A 116 -13.61 2.54 8.98
CA LEU A 116 -14.79 2.18 8.16
C LEU A 116 -14.86 0.68 7.87
N THR A 117 -13.75 0.06 7.47
CA THR A 117 -13.69 -1.37 7.17
C THR A 117 -13.96 -2.22 8.41
N PHE A 118 -13.49 -1.78 9.59
CA PHE A 118 -13.66 -2.48 10.86
C PHE A 118 -15.07 -2.36 11.44
N VAL A 119 -15.91 -1.45 10.95
CA VAL A 119 -17.34 -1.39 11.26
C VAL A 119 -18.17 -2.10 10.19
N THR A 120 -17.81 -1.90 8.93
CA THR A 120 -18.56 -2.41 7.77
C THR A 120 -18.51 -3.93 7.68
N LEU A 121 -17.32 -4.54 7.77
CA LEU A 121 -17.19 -5.99 7.57
C LEU A 121 -17.89 -6.81 8.66
N PRO A 122 -17.79 -6.47 9.97
CA PRO A 122 -18.60 -7.14 10.99
C PRO A 122 -20.10 -7.09 10.71
N ALA A 123 -20.63 -5.97 10.19
CA ALA A 123 -22.03 -5.86 9.80
C ALA A 123 -22.39 -6.80 8.64
N VAL A 124 -21.51 -6.94 7.64
CA VAL A 124 -21.68 -7.92 6.54
C VAL A 124 -21.70 -9.34 7.09
N PHE A 125 -20.73 -9.72 7.94
CA PHE A 125 -20.66 -11.06 8.52
C PHE A 125 -21.90 -11.39 9.36
N ALA A 126 -22.42 -10.44 10.13
CA ALA A 126 -23.65 -10.62 10.91
C ALA A 126 -24.89 -10.93 10.04
N LYS A 127 -24.84 -10.61 8.74
CA LYS A 127 -25.90 -10.92 7.77
C LYS A 127 -25.62 -12.18 6.95
N MET A 128 -24.58 -12.95 7.27
CA MET A 128 -24.23 -14.20 6.59
C MET A 128 -24.57 -15.42 7.47
N PRO A 129 -25.01 -16.53 6.87
CA PRO A 129 -25.01 -17.80 7.59
C PRO A 129 -23.57 -18.15 7.99
N PHE A 130 -23.39 -18.64 9.22
CA PHE A 130 -22.07 -18.89 9.81
C PHE A 130 -21.16 -17.65 9.82
N GLY A 131 -21.72 -16.46 10.02
CA GLY A 131 -20.99 -15.18 10.02
C GLY A 131 -19.71 -15.16 10.87
N ALA A 132 -19.73 -15.79 12.04
CA ALA A 132 -18.55 -15.90 12.92
C ALA A 132 -17.38 -16.67 12.26
N PHE A 133 -17.68 -17.71 11.48
CA PHE A 133 -16.66 -18.46 10.73
C PHE A 133 -16.03 -17.57 9.65
N TRP A 134 -16.85 -16.85 8.88
CA TRP A 134 -16.36 -15.92 7.86
C TRP A 134 -15.54 -14.78 8.45
N ALA A 135 -15.98 -14.22 9.58
CA ALA A 135 -15.26 -13.18 10.29
C ALA A 135 -13.89 -13.69 10.78
N MET A 136 -13.85 -14.83 11.46
CA MET A 136 -12.60 -15.44 11.92
C MET A 136 -11.63 -15.68 10.76
N LEU A 137 -12.12 -16.29 9.68
CA LEU A 137 -11.30 -16.60 8.52
C LEU A 137 -10.77 -15.33 7.85
N PHE A 138 -11.60 -14.32 7.66
CA PHE A 138 -11.20 -13.04 7.07
C PHE A 138 -10.14 -12.33 7.92
N PHE A 139 -10.39 -12.15 9.22
CA PHE A 139 -9.45 -11.46 10.10
C PHE A 139 -8.14 -12.23 10.28
N LEU A 140 -8.17 -13.57 10.25
CA LEU A 140 -6.96 -14.38 10.25
C LEU A 140 -6.13 -14.16 8.98
N LEU A 141 -6.77 -14.16 7.79
CA LEU A 141 -6.09 -13.91 6.52
C LEU A 141 -5.56 -12.47 6.44
N LEU A 142 -6.34 -11.49 6.89
CA LEU A 142 -5.94 -10.09 6.98
C LEU A 142 -4.75 -9.91 7.93
N PHE A 143 -4.74 -10.58 9.07
CA PHE A 143 -3.63 -10.57 10.02
C PHE A 143 -2.33 -11.05 9.37
N PHE A 144 -2.37 -12.18 8.64
CA PHE A 144 -1.18 -12.65 7.94
C PHE A 144 -0.73 -11.70 6.82
N ALA A 145 -1.68 -11.11 6.07
CA ALA A 145 -1.36 -10.11 5.03
C ALA A 145 -0.69 -8.86 5.63
N ALA A 146 -1.18 -8.40 6.79
CA ALA A 146 -0.58 -7.31 7.54
C ALA A 146 0.83 -7.67 8.05
N ILE A 147 1.01 -8.89 8.61
CA ILE A 147 2.33 -9.37 9.04
C ILE A 147 3.33 -9.40 7.90
N THR A 148 2.96 -9.91 6.73
CA THR A 148 3.89 -9.99 5.59
C THR A 148 4.35 -8.60 5.15
N SER A 149 3.46 -7.61 5.18
CA SER A 149 3.78 -6.22 4.86
C SER A 149 4.69 -5.60 5.91
N SER A 150 4.40 -5.83 7.20
CA SER A 150 5.23 -5.35 8.32
C SER A 150 6.64 -5.94 8.30
N ILE A 151 6.79 -7.22 7.92
CA ILE A 151 8.10 -7.85 7.73
C ILE A 151 8.88 -7.14 6.62
N SER A 152 8.24 -6.80 5.50
CA SER A 152 8.88 -6.06 4.41
C SER A 152 9.43 -4.72 4.86
N ILE A 153 8.66 -3.96 5.64
CA ILE A 153 9.05 -2.63 6.10
C ILE A 153 10.20 -2.73 7.12
N LEU A 154 10.13 -3.70 8.05
CA LEU A 154 11.22 -3.93 9.00
C LEU A 154 12.52 -4.36 8.30
N GLU A 155 12.41 -5.16 7.24
CA GLU A 155 13.57 -5.69 6.52
C GLU A 155 14.42 -4.58 5.89
N VAL A 156 13.83 -3.45 5.48
CA VAL A 156 14.60 -2.30 4.96
C VAL A 156 15.62 -1.81 5.99
N VAL A 157 15.17 -1.61 7.24
CA VAL A 157 16.04 -1.13 8.32
C VAL A 157 17.03 -2.21 8.71
N VAL A 158 16.57 -3.46 8.81
CA VAL A 158 17.43 -4.59 9.17
C VAL A 158 18.55 -4.81 8.15
N ALA A 159 18.25 -4.79 6.86
CA ALA A 159 19.22 -4.95 5.78
C ALA A 159 20.29 -3.85 5.82
N TYR A 160 19.89 -2.58 5.97
CA TYR A 160 20.84 -1.47 6.09
C TYR A 160 21.85 -1.67 7.23
N PHE A 161 21.38 -2.04 8.43
CA PHE A 161 22.27 -2.24 9.59
C PHE A 161 23.10 -3.52 9.51
N ILE A 162 22.70 -4.50 8.71
CA ILE A 162 23.54 -5.68 8.42
C ILE A 162 24.65 -5.28 7.45
N ASP A 163 24.29 -4.66 6.34
CA ASP A 163 25.21 -4.43 5.21
C ASP A 163 26.20 -3.29 5.50
N GLU A 164 25.74 -2.19 6.10
CA GLU A 164 26.58 -1.01 6.35
C GLU A 164 27.25 -1.02 7.74
N MET A 165 26.58 -1.63 8.73
CA MET A 165 27.04 -1.60 10.13
C MET A 165 27.52 -2.97 10.65
N GLY A 166 27.49 -4.01 9.81
CA GLY A 166 27.97 -5.36 10.14
C GLY A 166 27.19 -6.03 11.29
N MET A 167 25.97 -5.59 11.59
CA MET A 167 25.20 -6.14 12.71
C MET A 167 24.70 -7.55 12.40
N ALA A 168 24.69 -8.43 13.40
CA ALA A 168 24.03 -9.72 13.27
C ALA A 168 22.51 -9.54 13.07
N ARG A 169 21.93 -10.22 12.07
CA ARG A 169 20.50 -10.09 11.69
C ARG A 169 19.52 -10.17 12.86
N ARG A 170 19.70 -11.15 13.75
CA ARG A 170 18.84 -11.31 14.94
C ARG A 170 18.89 -10.08 15.86
N ARG A 171 20.06 -9.49 16.04
CA ARG A 171 20.24 -8.30 16.88
C ARG A 171 19.58 -7.08 16.24
N ALA A 172 19.80 -6.86 14.95
CA ALA A 172 19.15 -5.77 14.21
C ALA A 172 17.61 -5.90 14.24
N ALA A 173 17.07 -7.08 13.92
CA ALA A 173 15.63 -7.32 13.88
C ALA A 173 14.95 -7.10 15.24
N VAL A 174 15.52 -7.61 16.33
CA VAL A 174 14.95 -7.42 17.68
C VAL A 174 15.05 -5.96 18.12
N LEU A 175 16.19 -5.31 17.90
CA LEU A 175 16.39 -3.92 18.30
C LEU A 175 15.43 -2.97 17.57
N PHE A 176 15.42 -3.01 16.24
CA PHE A 176 14.58 -2.11 15.46
C PHE A 176 13.10 -2.49 15.55
N GLY A 177 12.78 -3.78 15.67
CA GLY A 177 11.42 -4.22 16.00
C GLY A 177 10.92 -3.64 17.32
N ALA A 178 11.75 -3.64 18.37
CA ALA A 178 11.40 -3.04 19.66
C ALA A 178 11.25 -1.51 19.56
N ILE A 179 12.15 -0.82 18.85
CA ILE A 179 12.07 0.63 18.63
C ILE A 179 10.77 1.00 17.90
N ILE A 180 10.47 0.31 16.79
CA ILE A 180 9.26 0.54 16.00
C ILE A 180 8.01 0.24 16.82
N PHE A 181 8.01 -0.83 17.63
CA PHE A 181 6.91 -1.15 18.54
C PHE A 181 6.67 -0.02 19.54
N LEU A 182 7.73 0.50 20.17
CA LEU A 182 7.63 1.62 21.11
C LEU A 182 7.09 2.89 20.45
N LEU A 183 7.48 3.18 19.20
CA LEU A 183 6.93 4.29 18.42
C LEU A 183 5.46 4.08 18.03
N GLY A 184 5.02 2.82 17.92
CA GLY A 184 3.61 2.48 17.66
C GLY A 184 2.67 2.71 18.86
N ILE A 185 3.19 2.74 20.09
CA ILE A 185 2.38 2.94 21.30
C ILE A 185 1.68 4.31 21.29
N PRO A 186 2.39 5.46 21.10
CA PRO A 186 1.74 6.76 20.96
C PRO A 186 0.70 6.83 19.83
N SER A 187 0.98 6.19 18.69
CA SER A 187 0.02 6.12 17.56
C SER A 187 -1.27 5.44 17.97
N SER A 188 -1.19 4.31 18.68
CA SER A 188 -2.37 3.61 19.21
C SER A 188 -3.13 4.44 20.25
N LEU A 189 -2.41 5.07 21.20
CA LEU A 189 -3.03 5.90 22.24
C LEU A 189 -3.73 7.15 21.68
N SER A 190 -3.27 7.67 20.54
CA SER A 190 -3.82 8.85 19.90
C SER A 190 -5.25 8.67 19.37
N LEU A 191 -5.68 7.43 19.15
CA LEU A 191 -7.07 7.08 18.81
C LEU A 191 -8.02 7.06 20.03
N GLY A 192 -7.50 7.25 21.24
CA GLY A 192 -8.26 7.19 22.48
C GLY A 192 -7.86 8.29 23.45
N LYS A 193 -7.14 7.92 24.52
CA LYS A 193 -6.80 8.82 25.63
C LYS A 193 -5.96 10.03 25.21
N TRP A 194 -5.15 9.90 24.17
CA TRP A 194 -4.28 10.98 23.65
C TRP A 194 -4.87 11.68 22.43
N SER A 195 -6.17 11.54 22.18
CA SER A 195 -6.85 12.22 21.06
C SER A 195 -6.78 13.75 21.13
N SER A 196 -6.64 14.34 22.32
CA SER A 196 -6.44 15.78 22.49
C SER A 196 -5.01 16.25 22.22
N PHE A 197 -4.04 15.34 22.22
CA PHE A 197 -2.65 15.66 21.91
C PHE A 197 -2.48 15.71 20.39
N THR A 198 -2.35 16.93 19.86
CA THR A 198 -2.21 17.16 18.43
C THR A 198 -0.88 17.84 18.09
N ILE A 199 -0.30 17.44 16.97
CA ILE A 199 0.89 18.04 16.37
C ILE A 199 0.48 18.54 14.99
N MET A 200 0.65 19.83 14.72
CA MET A 200 0.19 20.47 13.47
C MET A 200 -1.31 20.22 13.19
N GLY A 201 -2.14 20.19 14.24
CA GLY A 201 -3.58 19.94 14.14
C GLY A 201 -3.97 18.50 13.82
N LYS A 202 -3.02 17.55 13.85
CA LYS A 202 -3.24 16.11 13.63
C LYS A 202 -2.98 15.34 14.91
N ILE A 203 -3.75 14.29 15.18
CA ILE A 203 -3.39 13.33 16.25
C ILE A 203 -2.07 12.64 15.89
N PHE A 204 -1.40 12.04 16.88
CA PHE A 204 -0.07 11.45 16.65
C PHE A 204 -0.03 10.44 15.50
N LEU A 205 -1.03 9.56 15.36
CA LEU A 205 -1.11 8.60 14.26
C LEU A 205 -1.12 9.32 12.89
N ASP A 206 -2.03 10.29 12.73
CA ASP A 206 -2.19 11.05 11.49
C ASP A 206 -0.95 11.91 11.18
N PHE A 207 -0.25 12.40 12.20
CA PHE A 207 1.00 13.13 12.04
C PHE A 207 2.14 12.24 11.54
N MET A 208 2.27 11.03 12.10
CA MET A 208 3.27 10.05 11.64
C MET A 208 2.97 9.56 10.23
N ASP A 209 1.69 9.29 9.91
CA ASP A 209 1.26 8.95 8.55
C ASP A 209 1.58 10.09 7.58
N TYR A 210 1.28 11.34 7.94
CA TYR A 210 1.61 12.50 7.13
C TYR A 210 3.11 12.63 6.83
N ILE A 211 3.98 12.49 7.83
CA ILE A 211 5.43 12.53 7.61
C ILE A 211 5.86 11.41 6.66
N SER A 212 5.37 10.20 6.86
CA SER A 212 5.77 9.05 6.06
C SER A 212 5.22 9.17 4.64
N SER A 213 3.90 9.13 4.51
CA SER A 213 3.15 9.00 3.27
C SER A 213 3.18 10.25 2.39
N ASN A 214 3.19 11.45 2.97
CA ASN A 214 3.17 12.71 2.21
C ASN A 214 4.53 13.35 2.02
N ILE A 215 5.54 13.03 2.83
CA ILE A 215 6.86 13.67 2.76
C ILE A 215 7.96 12.66 2.40
N MET A 216 8.18 11.63 3.23
CA MET A 216 9.31 10.71 3.05
C MET A 216 9.20 9.85 1.79
N LEU A 217 8.04 9.23 1.55
CA LEU A 217 7.84 8.38 0.36
C LEU A 217 7.96 9.18 -0.95
N PRO A 218 7.30 10.35 -1.11
CA PRO A 218 7.46 11.16 -2.30
C PRO A 218 8.90 11.63 -2.52
N LEU A 219 9.58 12.11 -1.48
CA LEU A 219 10.99 12.52 -1.58
C LEU A 219 11.89 11.35 -2.01
N GLY A 220 11.71 10.17 -1.40
CA GLY A 220 12.42 8.95 -1.80
C GLY A 220 12.16 8.61 -3.27
N GLY A 221 10.90 8.70 -3.73
CA GLY A 221 10.51 8.51 -5.12
C GLY A 221 11.19 9.49 -6.08
N ILE A 222 11.25 10.78 -5.75
CA ILE A 222 11.94 11.81 -6.55
C ILE A 222 13.43 11.48 -6.66
N PHE A 223 14.10 11.21 -5.54
CA PHE A 223 15.54 10.94 -5.57
C PHE A 223 15.87 9.65 -6.32
N ILE A 224 15.10 8.58 -6.13
CA ILE A 224 15.29 7.33 -6.87
C ILE A 224 15.06 7.53 -8.36
N SER A 225 13.96 8.21 -8.75
CA SER A 225 13.64 8.41 -10.17
C SER A 225 14.67 9.27 -10.88
N LEU A 226 15.13 10.36 -10.27
CA LEU A 226 16.20 11.21 -10.81
C LEU A 226 17.53 10.47 -10.89
N PHE A 227 17.89 9.71 -9.84
CA PHE A 227 19.13 8.95 -9.83
C PHE A 227 19.16 7.91 -10.96
N VAL A 228 18.10 7.11 -11.10
CA VAL A 228 18.00 6.10 -12.17
C VAL A 228 17.93 6.75 -13.54
N GLY A 229 17.11 7.79 -13.72
CA GLY A 229 16.91 8.44 -15.00
C GLY A 229 18.18 9.13 -15.53
N TRP A 230 18.91 9.83 -14.66
CA TRP A 230 20.02 10.69 -15.09
C TRP A 230 21.40 10.06 -14.92
N PHE A 231 21.62 9.29 -13.84
CA PHE A 231 22.97 8.84 -13.47
C PHE A 231 23.17 7.33 -13.65
N PHE A 232 22.14 6.52 -13.43
CA PHE A 232 22.27 5.05 -13.39
C PHE A 232 21.61 4.31 -14.56
N TRP A 233 21.13 5.03 -15.58
CA TRP A 233 20.27 4.48 -16.63
C TRP A 233 20.84 3.24 -17.35
N GLU A 234 22.10 3.30 -17.80
CA GLU A 234 22.69 2.20 -18.59
C GLU A 234 22.76 0.90 -17.78
N ARG A 235 23.18 1.00 -16.51
CA ARG A 235 23.21 -0.16 -15.60
C ARG A 235 21.81 -0.65 -15.24
N ALA A 236 20.87 0.28 -15.01
CA ALA A 236 19.49 -0.08 -14.75
C ALA A 236 18.86 -0.87 -15.90
N LEU A 237 19.18 -0.53 -17.15
CA LEU A 237 18.70 -1.25 -18.33
C LEU A 237 19.29 -2.67 -18.42
N VAL A 238 20.58 -2.82 -18.14
CA VAL A 238 21.25 -4.13 -18.11
C VAL A 238 20.64 -5.04 -17.04
N GLU A 239 20.48 -4.53 -15.81
CA GLU A 239 19.87 -5.28 -14.71
C GLU A 239 18.40 -5.62 -14.99
N ALA A 240 17.62 -4.67 -15.53
CA ALA A 240 16.21 -4.90 -15.86
C ALA A 240 16.01 -5.92 -17.01
N THR A 241 17.03 -6.11 -17.85
CA THR A 241 17.00 -7.09 -18.95
C THR A 241 17.70 -8.40 -18.58
N SER A 242 18.20 -8.52 -17.35
CA SER A 242 19.01 -9.66 -16.87
C SER A 242 20.16 -9.95 -17.83
N ASP A 243 21.02 -8.95 -18.08
CA ASP A 243 22.15 -9.04 -19.01
C ASP A 243 21.72 -9.40 -20.46
N GLY A 244 20.51 -8.98 -20.86
CA GLY A 244 19.97 -9.19 -22.21
C GLY A 244 19.16 -10.47 -22.41
N LEU A 245 18.91 -11.25 -21.35
CA LEU A 245 18.01 -12.42 -21.40
C LEU A 245 16.56 -12.03 -21.75
N TYR A 246 16.13 -10.82 -21.38
CA TYR A 246 14.79 -10.32 -21.66
C TYR A 246 14.83 -8.99 -22.40
N THR A 247 13.86 -8.77 -23.30
CA THR A 247 13.74 -7.51 -24.05
C THR A 247 12.79 -6.53 -23.37
N LEU A 248 13.20 -5.26 -23.26
CA LEU A 248 12.38 -4.19 -22.69
C LEU A 248 11.99 -3.16 -23.75
N GLY A 249 10.97 -3.46 -24.56
CA GLY A 249 10.55 -2.61 -25.69
C GLY A 249 10.09 -1.20 -25.30
N TRP A 250 9.65 -1.00 -24.05
CA TRP A 250 9.22 0.29 -23.51
C TRP A 250 10.31 1.03 -22.72
N ALA A 251 11.57 0.57 -22.77
CA ALA A 251 12.69 1.22 -22.07
C ALA A 251 12.82 2.73 -22.37
N PRO A 252 12.65 3.24 -23.61
CA PRO A 252 12.70 4.68 -23.87
C PRO A 252 11.62 5.46 -23.12
N LEU A 253 10.41 4.90 -23.03
CA LEU A 253 9.31 5.50 -22.26
C LEU A 253 9.65 5.52 -20.77
N TRP A 254 10.16 4.40 -20.24
CA TRP A 254 10.59 4.33 -18.84
C TRP A 254 11.68 5.36 -18.51
N LYS A 255 12.65 5.57 -19.41
CA LYS A 255 13.67 6.61 -19.26
C LYS A 255 13.06 8.00 -19.13
N VAL A 256 12.11 8.34 -19.99
CA VAL A 256 11.40 9.63 -19.96
C VAL A 256 10.59 9.78 -18.68
N VAL A 257 9.93 8.70 -18.26
CA VAL A 257 9.17 8.68 -17.00
C VAL A 257 10.09 8.96 -15.82
N CYS A 258 11.22 8.26 -15.69
CA CYS A 258 12.17 8.47 -14.60
C CYS A 258 12.81 9.86 -14.62
N ARG A 259 13.15 10.40 -15.80
CA ARG A 259 13.84 11.71 -15.89
C ARG A 259 12.94 12.89 -15.63
N TYR A 260 11.68 12.83 -16.05
CA TYR A 260 10.80 14.00 -16.11
C TYR A 260 9.44 13.75 -15.48
N ILE A 261 8.70 12.74 -15.93
CA ILE A 261 7.28 12.61 -15.57
C ILE A 261 7.12 12.27 -14.09
N ALA A 262 7.81 11.23 -13.62
CA ALA A 262 7.77 10.80 -12.22
C ALA A 262 8.25 11.91 -11.27
N PRO A 263 9.45 12.51 -11.40
CA PRO A 263 9.90 13.52 -10.45
C PRO A 263 9.00 14.76 -10.44
N VAL A 264 8.47 15.20 -11.59
CA VAL A 264 7.55 16.36 -11.64
C VAL A 264 6.19 16.01 -11.02
N ALA A 265 5.61 14.86 -11.35
CA ALA A 265 4.34 14.43 -10.78
C ALA A 265 4.45 14.25 -9.26
N ILE A 266 5.56 13.67 -8.77
CA ILE A 266 5.77 13.46 -7.35
C ILE A 266 6.07 14.78 -6.62
N ALA A 267 6.85 15.68 -7.23
CA ALA A 267 7.09 17.01 -6.67
C ALA A 267 5.78 17.81 -6.57
N TRP A 268 4.89 17.68 -7.56
CA TRP A 268 3.56 18.28 -7.49
C TRP A 268 2.77 17.77 -6.29
N ILE A 269 2.73 16.45 -6.05
CA ILE A 269 2.06 15.86 -4.87
C ILE A 269 2.67 16.41 -3.58
N LEU A 270 4.00 16.46 -3.48
CA LEU A 270 4.69 16.92 -2.29
C LEU A 270 4.32 18.38 -1.98
N ILE A 271 4.36 19.26 -2.98
CA ILE A 271 4.05 20.69 -2.80
C ILE A 271 2.58 20.92 -2.43
N SER A 272 1.68 20.13 -2.98
CA SER A 272 0.24 20.30 -2.79
C SER A 272 -0.33 19.51 -1.60
N GLY A 273 0.46 18.58 -1.06
CA GLY A 273 0.19 17.89 0.20
C GLY A 273 0.70 18.63 1.44
N LEU A 274 1.63 19.57 1.28
CA LEU A 274 2.11 20.52 2.30
C LEU A 274 1.06 21.60 2.61
#